data_AF-A0A914MCU0-F1
#
_entry.id   AF-A0A914MCU0-F1
#
_cell.length_a   1.000
_cell.length_b   1.000
_cell.length_c   1.000
_cell.angle_alpha   90.00
_cell.angle_beta   90.00
_cell.angle_gamma   90.00
#
_symmetry.space_group_name_H-M   'P 1'
#
loop_
_entity.id
_entity.type
_entity.pdbx_description
1 polymer ?
#
loop_
_entity_poly.entity_id
_entity_poly.type
_entity_poly.pdbx_seq_one_letter_code
_entity_poly.pdbx_strand_id
1 'polypeptide(L)'
;MTSEQVKIQELTEEITNMFNHARRLIRLLEDSDNISVGALDEIRKNVISNMMLTLTNFINDFRVSQSDYLRHLDSNSKLDSFLVKSDATIFAAPSEIPVIEEEQSILQIQQILENEHVTKVREMEILKISKSILEMNGIFKDIASMIVDQGTILDRIDYNVEHSSTKIKSALESVQKAEKYQRGNKKMHLIVLLAGFAIFLILLIILTKF
;
A
#
# COMPACT_ATOMS: atom_id res chain seq x y z
N MET A 1 -17.46 -15.41 23.65
CA MET A 1 -16.75 -14.46 22.78
C MET A 1 -17.37 -13.10 23.01
N THR A 2 -16.58 -12.06 23.26
CA THR A 2 -17.12 -10.70 23.41
C THR A 2 -17.55 -10.17 22.03
N SER A 3 -18.55 -9.30 21.98
CA SER A 3 -19.04 -8.72 20.71
C SER A 3 -17.93 -8.03 19.91
N GLU A 4 -16.91 -7.51 20.59
CA GLU A 4 -15.73 -6.89 19.97
C GLU A 4 -14.83 -7.91 19.26
N GLN A 5 -14.59 -9.09 19.84
CA GLN A 5 -13.79 -10.15 19.20
C GLN A 5 -14.44 -10.66 17.91
N VAL A 6 -15.77 -10.82 17.93
CA VAL A 6 -16.52 -11.23 16.73
C VAL A 6 -16.36 -10.19 15.62
N LYS A 7 -16.41 -8.90 15.97
CA LYS A 7 -16.23 -7.81 15.01
C LYS A 7 -14.81 -7.74 14.44
N ILE A 8 -13.78 -7.95 15.26
CA ILE A 8 -12.39 -8.03 14.81
C ILE A 8 -12.21 -9.20 13.84
N GLN A 9 -12.84 -10.34 14.13
CA GLN A 9 -12.78 -11.51 13.26
C GLN A 9 -13.47 -11.24 11.91
N GLU A 10 -14.66 -10.65 11.92
CA GLU A 10 -15.40 -10.29 10.70
C GLU A 10 -14.60 -9.31 9.83
N LEU A 11 -14.05 -8.25 10.43
CA LEU A 11 -13.21 -7.27 9.73
C LEU A 11 -11.91 -7.91 9.20
N THR A 12 -11.31 -8.83 9.95
CA THR A 12 -10.11 -9.55 9.50
C THR A 12 -10.41 -10.38 8.26
N GLU A 13 -11.53 -11.09 8.24
CA GLU A 13 -11.95 -11.88 7.09
C GLU A 13 -12.29 -11.00 5.88
N GLU A 14 -13.00 -9.89 6.11
CA GLU A 14 -13.31 -8.90 5.07
C GLU A 14 -12.03 -8.32 4.44
N ILE A 15 -11.07 -7.88 5.25
CA ILE A 15 -9.81 -7.31 4.78
C ILE A 15 -9.01 -8.35 3.99
N THR A 16 -8.94 -9.60 4.46
CA THR A 16 -8.29 -10.68 3.72
C THR A 16 -8.97 -10.95 2.37
N ASN A 17 -10.31 -10.91 2.33
CA ASN A 17 -11.07 -11.03 1.08
C ASN A 17 -10.79 -9.88 0.12
N MET A 18 -10.68 -8.64 0.64
CA MET A 18 -10.31 -7.48 -0.16
C MET A 18 -8.90 -7.60 -0.74
N PHE A 19 -7.91 -8.06 0.03
CA PHE A 19 -6.55 -8.31 -0.47
C PHE A 19 -6.53 -9.39 -1.56
N ASN A 20 -7.28 -10.47 -1.37
CA ASN A 20 -7.44 -11.50 -2.39
C ASN A 20 -8.10 -10.97 -3.67
N HIS A 21 -9.11 -10.12 -3.53
CA HIS A 21 -9.79 -9.49 -4.66
C HIS A 21 -8.84 -8.55 -5.41
N ALA A 22 -8.13 -7.67 -4.70
CA ALA A 22 -7.12 -6.79 -5.28
C ALA A 22 -6.05 -7.59 -6.03
N ARG A 23 -5.50 -8.65 -5.42
CA ARG A 23 -4.54 -9.56 -6.07
C ARG A 23 -5.08 -10.11 -7.39
N ARG A 24 -6.32 -10.62 -7.41
CA ARG A 24 -6.94 -11.17 -8.62
C ARG A 24 -7.06 -10.11 -9.72
N LEU A 25 -7.51 -8.91 -9.37
CA LEU A 25 -7.62 -7.80 -10.34
C LEU A 25 -6.27 -7.43 -10.94
N ILE A 26 -5.20 -7.39 -10.12
CA ILE A 26 -3.86 -7.07 -10.61
C ILE A 26 -3.35 -8.17 -11.56
N ARG A 27 -3.54 -9.46 -11.20
CA ARG A 27 -3.19 -10.59 -12.10
C ARG A 27 -3.95 -10.53 -13.43
N LEU A 28 -5.24 -10.21 -13.40
CA LEU A 28 -6.02 -10.05 -14.63
C LEU A 28 -5.46 -8.93 -15.52
N LEU A 29 -4.99 -7.84 -14.91
CA LEU A 29 -4.39 -6.72 -15.64
C LEU A 29 -3.03 -7.08 -16.25
N GLU A 30 -2.26 -7.91 -15.55
CA GLU A 30 -0.99 -8.47 -16.01
C GLU A 30 -1.22 -9.43 -17.18
N ASP A 31 -2.13 -10.41 -17.03
CA ASP A 31 -2.47 -11.43 -18.03
C ASP A 31 -3.18 -10.88 -19.29
N SER A 32 -3.61 -9.62 -19.30
CA SER A 32 -4.28 -8.97 -20.45
C SER A 32 -3.35 -8.71 -21.66
N ASP A 33 -2.36 -9.57 -21.86
CA ASP A 33 -1.06 -9.29 -22.48
C ASP A 33 -1.01 -9.35 -24.02
N ASN A 34 -2.13 -9.35 -24.74
CA ASN A 34 -2.10 -9.75 -26.16
C ASN A 34 -2.55 -8.71 -27.21
N ILE A 35 -2.91 -7.46 -26.85
CA ILE A 35 -3.46 -6.52 -27.86
C ILE A 35 -2.86 -5.11 -27.84
N SER A 36 -2.23 -4.66 -26.74
CA SER A 36 -1.84 -3.25 -26.60
C SER A 36 -0.41 -2.98 -27.07
N VAL A 37 -0.25 -2.44 -28.28
CA VAL A 37 1.03 -1.92 -28.80
C VAL A 37 1.17 -0.44 -28.45
N GLY A 38 2.28 -0.04 -27.81
CA GLY A 38 2.69 1.36 -27.63
C GLY A 38 2.53 1.93 -26.21
N ALA A 39 2.28 3.24 -26.12
CA ALA A 39 2.28 4.00 -24.86
C ALA A 39 1.27 3.50 -23.79
N LEU A 40 0.20 2.84 -24.22
CA LEU A 40 -0.78 2.24 -23.29
C LEU A 40 -0.20 1.06 -22.50
N ASP A 41 0.76 0.33 -23.06
CA ASP A 41 1.44 -0.76 -22.36
C ASP A 41 2.37 -0.24 -21.26
N GLU A 42 3.05 0.88 -21.53
CA GLU A 42 3.92 1.55 -20.56
C GLU A 42 3.13 2.14 -19.39
N ILE A 43 1.97 2.75 -19.68
CA ILE A 43 1.02 3.22 -18.66
C ILE A 43 0.49 2.04 -17.83
N ARG A 44 0.08 0.94 -18.49
CA ARG A 44 -0.42 -0.25 -17.80
C ARG A 44 0.61 -0.80 -16.82
N LYS A 45 1.87 -0.96 -17.25
CA LYS A 45 2.97 -1.42 -16.41
C LYS A 45 3.22 -0.50 -15.21
N ASN A 46 3.17 0.82 -15.41
CA ASN A 46 3.29 1.78 -14.31
C ASN A 46 2.13 1.69 -13.31
N VAL A 47 0.90 1.52 -13.78
CA VAL A 47 -0.29 1.36 -12.92
C VAL A 47 -0.20 0.07 -12.12
N ILE A 48 0.11 -1.06 -12.77
CA ILE A 48 0.27 -2.36 -12.10
C ILE A 48 1.35 -2.26 -11.03
N SER A 49 2.51 -1.70 -11.39
CA SER A 49 3.62 -1.49 -10.48
C SER A 49 3.24 -0.67 -9.25
N ASN A 50 2.52 0.45 -9.43
CA ASN A 50 2.05 1.26 -8.32
C ASN A 50 1.03 0.52 -7.43
N MET A 51 0.04 -0.15 -8.03
CA MET A 51 -0.95 -0.95 -7.30
C MET A 51 -0.28 -2.06 -6.47
N MET A 52 0.78 -2.68 -7.00
CA MET A 52 1.54 -3.72 -6.32
C MET A 52 2.32 -3.19 -5.12
N LEU A 53 2.97 -2.02 -5.26
CA LEU A 53 3.63 -1.36 -4.14
C LEU A 53 2.63 -0.98 -3.04
N THR A 54 1.52 -0.36 -3.41
CA THR A 54 0.49 0.04 -2.46
C THR A 54 -0.14 -1.17 -1.75
N LEU A 55 -0.45 -2.24 -2.49
CA LEU A 55 -0.98 -3.47 -1.91
C LEU A 55 0.03 -4.14 -0.97
N THR A 56 1.32 -4.16 -1.33
CA THR A 56 2.39 -4.67 -0.47
C THR A 56 2.47 -3.91 0.84
N ASN A 57 2.40 -2.57 0.79
CA ASN A 57 2.43 -1.73 1.99
C ASN A 57 1.25 -2.05 2.92
N PHE A 58 0.03 -2.11 2.38
CA PHE A 58 -1.15 -2.45 3.18
C PHE A 58 -1.10 -3.85 3.80
N ILE A 59 -0.60 -4.85 3.06
CA ILE A 59 -0.42 -6.21 3.58
C ILE A 59 0.59 -6.21 4.74
N ASN A 60 1.68 -5.44 4.61
CA ASN A 60 2.69 -5.34 5.65
C ASN A 60 2.13 -4.65 6.91
N ASP A 61 1.45 -3.52 6.74
CA ASP A 61 0.82 -2.78 7.85
C ASP A 61 -0.20 -3.64 8.59
N PHE A 62 -1.05 -4.37 7.84
CA PHE A 62 -2.02 -5.27 8.43
C PHE A 62 -1.37 -6.44 9.17
N ARG A 63 -0.31 -7.04 8.62
CA ARG A 63 0.43 -8.11 9.28
C ARG A 63 1.07 -7.64 10.59
N VAL A 64 1.64 -6.43 10.61
CA VAL A 64 2.19 -5.83 11.84
C VAL A 64 1.08 -5.66 12.86
N SER A 65 -0.07 -5.09 12.46
CA SER A 65 -1.22 -4.92 13.35
C SER A 65 -1.74 -6.25 13.93
N GLN A 66 -1.87 -7.29 13.11
CA GLN A 66 -2.26 -8.63 13.57
C GLN A 66 -1.22 -9.28 14.49
N SER A 67 0.07 -9.08 14.21
CA SER A 67 1.16 -9.54 15.08
C SER A 67 1.12 -8.84 16.44
N ASP A 68 0.86 -7.54 16.47
CA ASP A 68 0.74 -6.78 17.71
C ASP A 68 -0.49 -7.21 18.51
N TYR A 69 -1.63 -7.43 17.84
CA TYR A 69 -2.83 -7.98 18.48
C TYR A 69 -2.58 -9.37 19.10
N LEU A 70 -1.91 -10.27 18.38
CA LEU A 70 -1.52 -11.58 18.91
C LEU A 70 -0.60 -11.47 20.14
N ARG A 71 0.33 -10.50 20.16
CA ARG A 71 1.20 -10.24 21.32
C ARG A 71 0.40 -9.78 22.54
N HIS A 72 -0.60 -8.92 22.34
CA HIS A 72 -1.49 -8.50 23.42
C HIS A 72 -2.34 -9.66 23.96
N LEU A 73 -2.79 -10.56 23.07
CA LEU A 73 -3.56 -11.75 23.47
C LEU A 73 -2.69 -12.76 24.23
N ASP A 74 -1.44 -13.01 23.80
CA ASP A 74 -0.49 -13.89 24.48
C ASP A 74 -0.01 -13.30 25.83
N SER A 75 0.24 -11.99 25.90
CA SER A 75 0.68 -11.32 27.13
C SER A 75 -0.36 -11.44 28.25
N ASN A 76 -1.65 -11.31 27.93
CA ASN A 76 -2.73 -11.51 28.90
C ASN A 76 -2.85 -12.97 29.33
N SER A 77 -2.53 -13.93 28.45
CA SER A 77 -2.59 -15.37 28.77
C SER A 77 -1.57 -15.78 29.85
N LYS A 78 -0.35 -15.24 29.79
CA LYS A 78 0.72 -15.55 30.75
C LYS A 78 0.39 -15.04 32.15
N LEU A 79 -0.21 -13.86 32.23
CA LEU A 79 -0.67 -13.23 33.48
C LEU A 79 -1.82 -14.03 34.12
N ASP A 80 -2.84 -14.44 33.35
CA ASP A 80 -3.93 -15.29 33.84
C ASP A 80 -3.41 -16.66 34.32
N SER A 81 -2.48 -17.29 33.58
CA SER A 81 -1.92 -18.59 33.99
C SER A 81 -1.09 -18.51 35.28
N PHE A 82 -0.44 -17.37 35.53
CA PHE A 82 0.42 -17.17 36.71
C PHE A 82 -0.41 -16.97 37.98
N LEU A 83 -1.53 -16.26 37.89
CA LEU A 83 -2.47 -16.09 39.00
C LEU A 83 -3.11 -17.42 39.42
N VAL A 84 -3.47 -18.28 38.46
CA VAL A 84 -4.03 -19.62 38.72
C VAL A 84 -3.02 -20.56 39.37
N LYS A 85 -1.74 -20.51 38.96
CA LYS A 85 -0.68 -21.32 39.60
C LYS A 85 -0.34 -20.84 41.01
N SER A 86 -0.42 -19.53 41.25
CA SER A 86 -0.14 -18.95 42.57
C SER A 86 -1.17 -19.43 43.60
N ASP A 87 -2.47 -19.38 43.28
CA ASP A 87 -3.53 -19.82 44.22
C ASP A 87 -3.50 -21.32 44.49
N ALA A 88 -3.14 -22.15 43.51
CA ALA A 88 -3.00 -23.61 43.70
C ALA A 88 -1.81 -24.00 44.60
N THR A 89 -0.80 -23.13 44.74
CA THR A 89 0.39 -23.41 45.58
C THR A 89 0.31 -22.83 46.99
N ILE A 90 -0.66 -21.95 47.28
CA ILE A 90 -0.80 -21.30 48.60
C ILE A 90 -1.64 -22.12 49.58
N PHE A 91 -2.52 -23.03 49.12
CA PHE A 91 -3.40 -23.81 49.99
C PHE A 91 -2.87 -25.21 50.41
N ALA A 92 -1.62 -25.54 50.07
CA ALA A 92 -1.02 -26.86 50.38
C ALA A 92 -0.21 -26.88 51.70
N ALA A 93 -0.70 -26.20 52.75
CA ALA A 93 -0.18 -26.37 54.12
C ALA A 93 -1.11 -27.34 54.88
N PRO A 94 -0.60 -28.46 55.44
CA PRO A 94 -1.45 -29.48 56.05
C PRO A 94 -1.69 -29.21 57.53
N SER A 95 -2.92 -28.82 57.91
CA SER A 95 -3.39 -29.02 59.29
C SER A 95 -4.92 -28.95 59.40
N GLU A 96 -5.49 -30.09 59.80
CA GLU A 96 -6.76 -30.30 60.51
C GLU A 96 -8.10 -30.04 59.77
N ILE A 97 -8.96 -31.07 59.83
CA ILE A 97 -10.30 -31.12 59.21
C ILE A 97 -11.28 -30.30 60.04
N PRO A 98 -12.13 -29.47 59.39
CA PRO A 98 -13.56 -29.59 59.62
C PRO A 98 -14.37 -29.68 58.32
N VAL A 99 -15.52 -30.32 58.46
CA VAL A 99 -16.56 -30.59 57.46
C VAL A 99 -17.20 -29.31 56.92
N ILE A 100 -17.83 -29.40 55.72
CA ILE A 100 -18.54 -28.39 54.89
C ILE A 100 -17.57 -27.84 53.81
N GLU A 101 -17.74 -28.06 52.50
CA GLU A 101 -18.77 -27.43 51.66
C GLU A 101 -18.78 -28.07 50.25
N GLU A 102 -19.71 -29.00 49.99
CA GLU A 102 -19.89 -29.62 48.65
C GLU A 102 -20.24 -28.54 47.58
N GLU A 103 -20.80 -27.41 48.02
CA GLU A 103 -21.15 -26.24 47.22
C GLU A 103 -19.93 -25.41 46.76
N GLN A 104 -18.84 -25.35 47.55
CA GLN A 104 -17.58 -24.71 47.14
C GLN A 104 -16.84 -25.50 46.06
N SER A 105 -16.93 -26.83 46.10
CA SER A 105 -16.29 -27.69 45.11
C SER A 105 -16.92 -27.56 43.72
N ILE A 106 -18.25 -27.40 43.65
CA ILE A 106 -18.98 -27.15 42.40
C ILE A 106 -18.64 -25.77 41.86
N LEU A 107 -18.50 -24.75 42.71
CA LEU A 107 -18.16 -23.39 42.30
C LEU A 107 -16.70 -23.32 41.78
N GLN A 108 -15.77 -24.05 42.42
CA GLN A 108 -14.39 -24.21 41.93
C GLN A 108 -14.33 -25.02 40.62
N ILE A 109 -15.10 -26.09 40.47
CA ILE A 109 -15.19 -26.86 39.22
C ILE A 109 -15.83 -26.02 38.11
N GLN A 110 -16.85 -25.22 38.42
CA GLN A 110 -17.49 -24.28 37.51
C GLN A 110 -16.48 -23.20 37.06
N GLN A 111 -15.68 -22.67 37.98
CA GLN A 111 -14.60 -21.73 37.67
C GLN A 111 -13.51 -22.37 36.80
N ILE A 112 -13.13 -23.62 37.04
CA ILE A 112 -12.15 -24.35 36.22
C ILE A 112 -12.73 -24.61 34.82
N LEU A 113 -13.99 -25.05 34.71
CA LEU A 113 -14.68 -25.28 33.43
C LEU A 113 -14.89 -23.98 32.63
N GLU A 114 -15.24 -22.89 33.30
CA GLU A 114 -15.37 -21.57 32.69
C GLU A 114 -14.01 -21.04 32.22
N ASN A 115 -12.95 -21.24 33.00
CA ASN A 115 -11.57 -20.90 32.61
C ASN A 115 -11.03 -21.77 31.46
N GLU A 116 -11.35 -23.06 31.43
CA GLU A 116 -11.03 -23.93 30.28
C GLU A 116 -11.76 -23.46 29.01
N HIS A 117 -13.02 -23.07 29.14
CA HIS A 117 -13.80 -22.56 28.02
C HIS A 117 -13.24 -21.23 27.50
N VAL A 118 -12.84 -20.32 28.40
CA VAL A 118 -12.18 -19.06 28.03
C VAL A 118 -10.84 -19.31 27.33
N THR A 119 -10.05 -20.27 27.82
CA THR A 119 -8.76 -20.64 27.21
C THR A 119 -8.94 -21.23 25.80
N LYS A 120 -9.89 -22.17 25.62
CA LYS A 120 -10.20 -22.76 24.31
C LYS A 120 -10.70 -21.74 23.29
N VAL A 121 -11.55 -20.81 23.70
CA VAL A 121 -12.06 -19.73 22.83
C VAL A 121 -10.91 -18.83 22.35
N ARG A 122 -9.97 -18.49 23.24
CA ARG A 122 -8.78 -17.68 22.90
C ARG A 122 -7.79 -18.44 22.00
N GLU A 123 -7.56 -19.73 22.24
CA GLU A 123 -6.73 -20.56 21.35
C GLU A 123 -7.29 -20.62 19.93
N MET A 124 -8.62 -20.75 19.78
CA MET A 124 -9.27 -20.71 18.48
C MET A 124 -9.11 -19.34 17.79
N GLU A 125 -9.13 -18.25 18.54
CA GLU A 125 -8.89 -16.89 18.02
C GLU A 125 -7.45 -16.73 17.49
N ILE A 126 -6.46 -17.18 18.27
CA ILE A 126 -5.04 -17.20 17.87
C ILE A 126 -4.86 -18.00 16.58
N LEU A 127 -5.45 -19.20 16.49
CA LEU A 127 -5.36 -20.05 15.30
C LEU A 127 -5.96 -19.39 14.06
N LYS A 128 -7.09 -18.67 14.19
CA LYS A 128 -7.71 -17.96 13.07
C LYS A 128 -6.87 -16.80 12.57
N ILE A 129 -6.32 -16.00 13.48
CA ILE A 129 -5.44 -14.88 13.09
C ILE A 129 -4.15 -15.42 12.46
N SER A 130 -3.58 -16.48 13.02
CA SER A 130 -2.43 -17.16 12.45
C SER A 130 -2.70 -17.65 11.02
N LYS A 131 -3.89 -18.22 10.77
CA LYS A 131 -4.34 -18.61 9.43
C LYS A 131 -4.45 -17.41 8.48
N SER A 132 -5.00 -16.27 8.95
CA SER A 132 -5.09 -15.04 8.16
C SER A 132 -3.70 -14.50 7.77
N ILE A 133 -2.75 -14.50 8.71
CA ILE A 133 -1.35 -14.12 8.45
C ILE A 133 -0.69 -15.08 7.44
N LEU A 134 -0.98 -16.39 7.52
CA LEU A 134 -0.47 -17.38 6.57
C LEU A 134 -1.02 -17.15 5.16
N GLU A 135 -2.32 -16.84 5.05
CA GLU A 135 -2.95 -16.49 3.78
C GLU A 135 -2.33 -15.24 3.16
N MET A 136 -2.08 -14.21 3.98
CA MET A 136 -1.37 -12.99 3.56
C MET A 136 0.06 -13.25 3.11
N ASN A 137 0.75 -14.21 3.72
CA ASN A 137 2.09 -14.62 3.27
C ASN A 137 2.03 -15.20 1.84
N GLY A 138 0.98 -15.96 1.53
CA GLY A 138 0.71 -16.43 0.17
C GLY A 138 0.52 -15.27 -0.82
N ILE A 139 -0.32 -14.30 -0.47
CA ILE A 139 -0.54 -13.10 -1.28
C ILE A 139 0.77 -12.30 -1.44
N PHE A 140 1.53 -12.12 -0.37
CA PHE A 140 2.81 -11.40 -0.39
C PHE A 140 3.84 -12.06 -1.29
N LYS A 141 3.99 -13.39 -1.25
CA LYS A 141 4.89 -14.14 -2.13
C LYS A 141 4.50 -14.03 -3.60
N ASP A 142 3.20 -14.16 -3.89
CA ASP A 142 2.67 -13.98 -5.23
C ASP A 142 2.99 -12.57 -5.76
N ILE A 143 2.77 -11.56 -4.92
CA ILE A 143 3.03 -10.16 -5.27
C ILE A 143 4.53 -9.93 -5.48
N ALA A 144 5.38 -10.44 -4.60
CA ALA A 144 6.82 -10.33 -4.72
C ALA A 144 7.33 -10.98 -6.02
N SER A 145 6.75 -12.11 -6.46
CA SER A 145 7.07 -12.73 -7.75
C SER A 145 6.72 -11.80 -8.92
N MET A 146 5.50 -11.27 -8.95
CA MET A 146 5.04 -10.37 -10.02
C MET A 146 5.88 -9.07 -10.09
N ILE A 147 6.39 -8.58 -8.94
CA ILE A 147 7.31 -7.44 -8.89
C ILE A 147 8.66 -7.77 -9.53
N VAL A 148 9.17 -8.98 -9.32
CA VAL A 148 10.43 -9.46 -9.90
C VAL A 148 10.29 -9.67 -11.41
N ASP A 149 9.20 -10.30 -11.84
CA ASP A 149 8.96 -10.65 -13.25
C ASP A 149 8.74 -9.41 -14.15
N GLN A 150 8.14 -8.34 -13.62
CA GLN A 150 8.00 -7.07 -14.36
C GLN A 150 9.32 -6.29 -14.53
N GLY A 151 10.43 -6.75 -13.93
CA GLY A 151 11.69 -6.00 -13.88
C GLY A 151 11.61 -4.85 -12.87
N THR A 152 12.66 -4.69 -12.07
CA THR A 152 12.76 -3.79 -10.91
C THR A 152 11.86 -2.55 -11.03
N ILE A 153 10.76 -2.56 -10.29
CA ILE A 153 9.79 -1.44 -10.21
C ILE A 153 10.47 -0.08 -10.00
N LEU A 154 11.56 -0.07 -9.21
CA LEU A 154 12.40 1.10 -9.00
C LEU A 154 13.07 1.59 -10.28
N ASP A 155 13.63 0.69 -11.08
CA ASP A 155 14.36 1.03 -12.31
C ASP A 155 13.45 1.76 -13.31
N ARG A 156 12.16 1.42 -13.35
CA ARG A 156 11.17 2.10 -14.19
C ARG A 156 10.78 3.48 -13.66
N ILE A 157 10.68 3.66 -12.33
CA ILE A 157 10.40 4.99 -11.73
C ILE A 157 11.60 5.90 -11.97
N ASP A 158 12.81 5.43 -11.67
CA ASP A 158 14.05 6.17 -11.89
C ASP A 158 14.23 6.51 -13.37
N TYR A 159 13.97 5.56 -14.27
CA TYR A 159 13.97 5.79 -15.72
C TYR A 159 12.97 6.87 -16.14
N ASN A 160 11.72 6.81 -15.67
CA ASN A 160 10.68 7.78 -16.04
C ASN A 160 10.97 9.18 -15.47
N VAL A 161 11.53 9.27 -14.26
CA VAL A 161 11.94 10.53 -13.65
C VAL A 161 13.13 11.13 -14.40
N GLU A 162 14.16 10.33 -14.70
CA GLU A 162 15.35 10.77 -15.43
C GLU A 162 14.99 11.19 -16.87
N HIS A 163 14.14 10.43 -17.55
CA HIS A 163 13.67 10.75 -18.88
C HIS A 163 12.81 12.02 -18.89
N SER A 164 11.94 12.21 -17.88
CA SER A 164 11.16 13.45 -17.74
C SER A 164 12.05 14.66 -17.46
N SER A 165 13.04 14.51 -16.59
CA SER A 165 14.06 15.53 -16.32
C SER A 165 14.81 15.94 -17.60
N THR A 166 15.24 14.94 -18.39
CA THR A 166 15.90 15.13 -19.68
C THR A 166 14.99 15.87 -20.68
N LYS A 167 13.72 15.46 -20.81
CA LYS A 167 12.72 16.13 -21.66
C LYS A 167 12.50 17.58 -21.27
N ILE A 168 12.38 17.88 -19.97
CA ILE A 168 12.21 19.24 -19.47
C ILE A 168 13.44 20.09 -19.81
N LYS A 169 14.65 19.55 -19.66
CA LYS A 169 15.89 20.23 -20.03
C LYS A 169 15.93 20.58 -21.52
N SER A 170 15.61 19.63 -22.41
CA SER A 170 15.54 19.88 -23.85
C SER A 170 14.42 20.87 -24.21
N ALA A 171 13.27 20.82 -23.52
CA ALA A 171 12.19 21.79 -23.71
C ALA A 171 12.63 23.21 -23.31
N LEU A 172 13.35 23.36 -22.19
CA LEU A 172 13.91 24.64 -21.76
C LEU A 172 14.88 25.22 -22.80
N GLU A 173 15.78 24.41 -23.33
CA GLU A 173 16.70 24.82 -24.41
C GLU A 173 15.94 25.27 -25.66
N SER A 174 14.86 24.57 -26.03
CA SER A 174 14.02 24.92 -27.17
C SER A 174 13.31 26.28 -26.98
N VAL A 175 12.83 26.55 -25.76
CA VAL A 175 12.18 27.81 -25.40
C VAL A 175 13.18 28.95 -25.39
N GLN A 176 14.38 28.77 -24.81
CA GLN A 176 15.44 29.77 -24.84
C GLN A 176 15.88 30.10 -26.28
N LYS A 177 16.02 29.07 -27.12
CA LYS A 177 16.34 29.26 -28.54
C LYS A 177 15.23 30.05 -29.25
N ALA A 178 13.97 29.71 -29.02
CA ALA A 178 12.82 30.44 -29.57
C ALA A 178 12.78 31.90 -29.10
N GLU A 179 13.04 32.18 -27.82
CA GLU A 179 13.13 33.54 -27.28
C GLU A 179 14.25 34.34 -27.98
N LYS A 180 15.43 33.73 -28.14
CA LYS A 180 16.57 34.36 -28.84
C LYS A 180 16.24 34.70 -30.29
N TYR A 181 15.58 33.79 -31.01
CA TYR A 181 15.09 34.06 -32.37
C TYR A 181 14.07 35.20 -32.41
N GLN A 182 13.07 35.19 -31.51
CA GLN A 182 12.07 36.27 -31.44
C GLN A 182 12.71 37.63 -31.13
N ARG A 183 13.74 37.67 -30.29
CA ARG A 183 14.42 38.92 -29.91
C ARG A 183 15.32 39.47 -31.03
N GLY A 184 15.96 38.61 -31.81
CA GLY A 184 16.81 39.00 -32.94
C GLY A 184 16.05 39.56 -34.14
N ASN A 185 14.87 39.02 -34.44
CA ASN A 185 14.17 39.30 -35.69
C ASN A 185 13.39 40.63 -35.72
N LYS A 186 13.17 41.27 -34.56
CA LYS A 186 12.46 42.56 -34.46
C LYS A 186 13.19 43.69 -35.20
N LYS A 187 14.52 43.72 -35.14
CA LYS A 187 15.34 44.72 -35.84
C LYS A 187 15.33 44.51 -37.35
N MET A 188 15.36 43.25 -37.81
CA MET A 188 15.32 42.92 -39.22
C MET A 188 13.96 43.27 -39.87
N HIS A 189 12.85 43.01 -39.17
CA HIS A 189 11.52 43.41 -39.65
C HIS A 189 11.40 44.93 -39.81
N LEU A 190 11.95 45.70 -38.87
CA LEU A 190 11.97 47.17 -38.94
C LEU A 190 12.77 47.67 -40.15
N ILE A 191 13.95 47.09 -40.40
CA ILE A 191 14.82 47.48 -41.53
C ILE A 191 14.14 47.19 -42.88
N VAL A 192 13.51 46.01 -43.02
CA VAL A 192 12.79 45.65 -44.26
C VAL A 192 11.60 46.57 -44.49
N LEU A 193 10.84 46.92 -43.44
CA LEU A 193 9.73 47.86 -43.54
C LEU A 193 10.20 49.25 -43.98
N LEU A 194 11.28 49.77 -43.36
CA LEU A 194 11.84 51.07 -43.71
C LEU A 194 12.35 51.12 -45.16
N ALA A 195 13.03 50.06 -45.61
CA ALA A 195 13.49 49.94 -46.99
C ALA A 195 12.32 49.91 -47.98
N GLY A 196 11.26 49.14 -47.69
CA GLY A 196 10.03 49.12 -48.50
C GLY A 196 9.34 50.48 -48.59
N PHE A 197 9.27 51.21 -47.47
CA PHE A 197 8.69 52.56 -47.44
C PHE A 197 9.51 53.56 -48.27
N ALA A 198 10.85 53.49 -48.21
CA ALA A 198 11.72 54.34 -49.03
C ALA A 198 11.52 54.09 -50.53
N ILE A 199 11.43 52.82 -50.95
CA ILE A 199 11.15 52.46 -52.35
C ILE A 199 9.76 52.98 -52.77
N PHE A 200 8.76 52.85 -51.91
CA PHE A 200 7.42 53.36 -52.17
C PHE A 200 7.41 54.89 -52.38
N LEU A 201 8.12 55.65 -51.55
CA LEU A 201 8.24 57.10 -51.71
C LEU A 201 8.93 57.49 -53.02
N ILE A 202 9.99 56.77 -53.40
CA ILE A 202 10.69 57.00 -54.68
C ILE A 202 9.75 56.77 -55.87
N LEU A 203 8.99 55.67 -55.84
CA LEU A 203 7.99 55.39 -56.88
C LEU A 203 6.91 56.47 -56.95
N LEU A 204 6.44 56.94 -55.78
CA LEU A 204 5.43 57.98 -55.71
C LEU A 204 5.95 59.28 -56.34
N ILE A 205 7.18 59.71 -55.99
CA ILE A 205 7.83 60.90 -56.57
C ILE A 205 7.96 60.77 -58.09
N ILE A 206 8.39 59.61 -58.60
CA ILE A 206 8.51 59.40 -60.05
C ILE A 206 7.12 59.52 -60.70
N LEU A 207 6.09 58.93 -60.10
CA LEU A 207 4.72 58.99 -60.60
C LEU A 207 4.11 60.40 -60.54
N THR A 208 4.44 61.20 -59.53
CA THR A 208 3.92 62.59 -59.41
C THR A 208 4.69 63.60 -60.24
N LYS A 209 5.94 63.29 -60.60
CA LYS A 209 6.79 64.15 -61.41
C LYS A 209 6.60 63.92 -62.92
N PHE A 210 5.84 62.89 -63.28
CA PHE A 210 5.28 62.66 -64.61
C PHE A 210 3.87 63.23 -64.69
#